data_AF-E0VG47-F1
#
_entry.id   AF-E0VG47-F1
#
_cell.length_a   1.000
_cell.length_b   1.000
_cell.length_c   1.000
_cell.angle_alpha   90.00
_cell.angle_beta   90.00
_cell.angle_gamma   90.00
#
_symmetry.space_group_name_H-M   'P 1'
#
loop_
_entity.id
_entity.type
_entity.pdbx_description
1 polymer ?
#
loop_
_entity_poly.entity_id
_entity_poly.type
_entity_poly.pdbx_seq_one_letter_code
_entity_poly.pdbx_strand_id
1 'polypeptide(L)'
;MQDKQIMSAKSVLRKQLYSIINNLSKEEINRQSKIVTAKVLQNEEFKKSKVVSIYLSMHNEIQTEDILEEIFKQEKKCFIPR
;
A
#
# COMPACT_ATOMS: atom_id res chain seq x y z
N MET A 1 6.66 31.32 5.60
CA MET A 1 6.02 30.99 6.90
C MET A 1 4.95 29.90 6.76
N GLN A 2 4.14 29.93 5.69
CA GLN A 2 3.05 28.98 5.44
C GLN A 2 3.53 27.53 5.22
N ASP A 3 4.64 27.33 4.49
CA ASP A 3 5.20 25.97 4.29
C ASP A 3 5.65 25.31 5.59
N LYS A 4 6.20 26.10 6.52
CA LYS A 4 6.63 25.62 7.84
C LYS A 4 5.45 25.13 8.67
N GLN A 5 4.31 25.81 8.57
CA GLN A 5 3.06 25.37 9.23
C GLN A 5 2.53 24.08 8.62
N ILE A 6 2.55 23.94 7.28
CA ILE A 6 2.13 22.71 6.59
C ILE A 6 3.04 21.54 6.96
N MET A 7 4.35 21.74 6.98
CA MET A 7 5.32 20.69 7.39
C MET A 7 5.08 20.24 8.83
N SER A 8 4.83 21.19 9.74
CA SER A 8 4.52 20.90 11.13
C SER A 8 3.22 20.09 11.26
N ALA A 9 2.15 20.51 10.56
CA ALA A 9 0.87 19.80 10.56
C ALA A 9 1.01 18.37 10.01
N LYS A 10 1.74 18.18 8.90
CA LYS A 10 2.03 16.84 8.35
C LYS A 10 2.83 15.97 9.32
N SER A 11 3.77 16.56 10.06
CA SER A 11 4.57 15.83 11.06
C SER A 11 3.72 15.33 12.22
N VAL A 12 2.84 16.19 12.75
CA VAL A 12 1.90 15.82 13.83
C VAL A 12 0.96 14.70 13.38
N LEU A 13 0.34 14.84 12.20
CA LEU A 13 -0.56 13.82 11.66
C LEU A 13 0.16 12.49 11.42
N ARG A 14 1.37 12.52 10.84
CA ARG A 14 2.15 11.29 10.59
C ARG A 14 2.46 10.55 11.89
N LYS A 15 2.80 11.26 12.97
CA LYS A 15 3.02 10.63 14.29
C LYS A 15 1.76 9.95 14.83
N GLN A 16 0.60 10.60 14.70
CA GLN A 16 -0.69 10.02 15.09
C GLN A 16 -1.01 8.77 14.29
N LEU A 17 -0.84 8.80 12.97
CA LEU A 17 -1.05 7.65 12.10
C LEU A 17 -0.13 6.48 12.43
N TYR A 18 1.17 6.74 12.66
CA TYR A 18 2.10 5.68 13.07
C TYR A 18 1.69 5.02 14.38
N SER A 19 1.22 5.79 15.35
CA SER A 19 0.74 5.24 16.62
C SER A 19 -0.46 4.32 16.42
N ILE A 20 -1.37 4.65 15.51
CA ILE A 20 -2.54 3.81 15.22
C ILE A 20 -2.10 2.53 14.52
N ILE A 21 -1.29 2.65 13.46
CA ILE A 21 -0.87 1.52 12.63
C ILE A 21 0.00 0.54 13.43
N ASN A 22 0.92 1.03 14.26
CA ASN A 22 1.80 0.16 15.07
C ASN A 22 1.03 -0.64 16.15
N ASN A 23 -0.19 -0.22 16.50
CA ASN A 23 -1.05 -0.93 17.42
C ASN A 23 -1.98 -1.94 16.73
N LEU A 24 -1.94 -2.05 15.39
CA LEU A 24 -2.69 -3.06 14.66
C LEU A 24 -2.05 -4.43 14.84
N SER A 25 -2.89 -5.44 15.02
CA SER A 25 -2.44 -6.83 15.04
C SER A 25 -2.12 -7.32 13.62
N LYS A 26 -1.29 -8.35 13.50
CA LYS A 26 -0.95 -8.94 12.20
C LYS A 26 -2.17 -9.51 11.49
N GLU A 27 -3.11 -10.06 12.26
CA GLU A 27 -4.37 -10.59 11.75
C GLU A 27 -5.21 -9.49 11.10
N GLU A 28 -5.27 -8.31 11.72
CA GLU A 28 -6.03 -7.18 11.20
C GLU A 28 -5.38 -6.61 9.94
N ILE A 29 -4.05 -6.49 9.93
CA ILE A 29 -3.29 -6.11 8.72
C ILE A 29 -3.59 -7.09 7.59
N ASN A 30 -3.53 -8.39 7.84
CA ASN A 30 -3.82 -9.42 6.84
C ASN A 30 -5.27 -9.35 6.35
N ARG A 31 -6.23 -9.16 7.25
CA ARG A 31 -7.65 -9.03 6.91
C ARG A 31 -7.90 -7.84 6.00
N GLN A 32 -7.35 -6.67 6.35
CA GLN A 32 -7.47 -5.46 5.53
C GLN A 32 -6.73 -5.61 4.20
N SER A 33 -5.57 -6.25 4.20
CA SER A 33 -4.78 -6.49 2.99
C SER A 33 -5.57 -7.29 1.97
N LYS A 34 -6.22 -8.39 2.37
CA LYS A 34 -7.09 -9.19 1.48
C LYS A 34 -8.23 -8.37 0.86
N ILE A 35 -8.85 -7.48 1.64
CA ILE A 35 -9.92 -6.60 1.15
C ILE A 35 -9.37 -5.61 0.12
N VAL A 36 -8.20 -5.03 0.38
CA VAL A 36 -7.54 -4.10 -0.54
C VAL A 36 -7.13 -4.83 -1.82
N THR A 37 -6.50 -6.00 -1.72
CA THR A 37 -6.17 -6.86 -2.86
C THR A 37 -7.39 -7.10 -3.73
N ALA A 38 -8.52 -7.55 -3.16
CA ALA A 38 -9.73 -7.79 -3.94
C ALA A 38 -10.21 -6.54 -4.70
N LYS A 39 -10.14 -5.36 -4.07
CA LYS A 39 -10.50 -4.08 -4.72
C LYS A 39 -9.54 -3.71 -5.85
N VAL A 40 -8.23 -3.92 -5.65
CA VAL A 40 -7.21 -3.63 -6.67
C VAL A 40 -7.39 -4.53 -7.87
N LEU A 41 -7.58 -5.84 -7.67
CA LEU A 41 -7.73 -6.80 -8.77
C LEU A 41 -9.04 -6.60 -9.55
N GLN A 42 -10.08 -6.10 -8.89
CA GLN A 42 -11.35 -5.75 -9.55
C GLN A 42 -11.30 -4.42 -10.30
N ASN A 43 -10.31 -3.57 -10.03
CA ASN A 43 -10.19 -2.25 -10.64
C ASN A 43 -9.85 -2.33 -12.14
N GLU A 44 -10.57 -1.56 -12.95
CA GLU A 44 -10.39 -1.55 -14.40
C GLU A 44 -9.03 -0.99 -14.85
N GLU A 45 -8.45 -0.03 -14.12
CA GLU A 45 -7.10 0.49 -14.40
C GLU A 45 -6.05 -0.59 -14.18
N PHE A 46 -6.17 -1.37 -13.10
CA PHE A 46 -5.27 -2.48 -12.84
C PHE A 46 -5.38 -3.55 -13.94
N LYS A 47 -6.60 -3.95 -14.31
CA LYS A 47 -6.83 -4.95 -15.37
C LYS A 47 -6.25 -4.51 -16.72
N LYS A 48 -6.45 -3.25 -17.11
CA LYS A 48 -5.97 -2.71 -18.39
C LYS A 48 -4.46 -2.41 -18.39
N SER A 49 -3.85 -2.22 -17.22
CA SER A 49 -2.42 -1.94 -17.12
C SER A 49 -1.58 -3.10 -17.67
N LYS A 50 -0.51 -2.77 -18.39
CA LYS A 50 0.53 -3.71 -18.85
C LYS A 50 1.79 -3.64 -18.00
N VAL A 51 1.93 -2.55 -17.26
CA VAL A 51 3.09 -2.19 -16.45
C VAL A 51 2.57 -1.69 -15.12
N VAL A 52 3.07 -2.27 -14.02
CA VAL A 52 2.67 -1.92 -12.65
C VAL A 52 3.92 -1.67 -11.83
N SER A 53 3.92 -0.55 -11.11
CA SER A 53 4.90 -0.28 -10.06
C SER A 53 4.28 -0.62 -8.72
N ILE A 54 4.95 -1.42 -7.91
CA ILE A 54 4.46 -1.86 -6.61
C ILE A 54 5.59 -1.80 -5.59
N TYR A 55 5.28 -1.47 -4.33
CA TYR A 55 6.24 -1.55 -3.23
C TYR A 55 6.20 -2.95 -2.60
N LEU A 56 7.32 -3.35 -1.99
CA LEU A 56 7.38 -4.55 -1.17
C LEU A 56 6.98 -4.18 0.26
N SER A 57 5.88 -4.76 0.74
CA SER A 57 5.23 -4.35 1.98
C SER A 57 6.11 -4.53 3.21
N MET A 58 6.15 -3.51 4.07
CA MET A 58 6.70 -3.61 5.42
C MET A 58 5.67 -4.19 6.40
N HIS A 59 6.14 -4.57 7.60
CA HIS A 59 5.33 -5.17 8.66
C HIS A 59 4.09 -4.37 9.10
N ASN A 60 4.08 -3.06 8.85
CA ASN A 60 3.01 -2.13 9.25
C ASN A 60 2.30 -1.51 8.04
N GLU A 61 2.40 -2.16 6.88
CA GLU A 61 1.76 -1.76 5.64
C GLU A 61 0.77 -2.83 5.16
N ILE A 62 -0.04 -2.48 4.16
CA ILE A 62 -0.83 -3.46 3.42
C ILE A 62 0.11 -4.46 2.77
N GLN A 63 -0.15 -5.75 2.98
CA GLN A 63 0.60 -6.83 2.36
C GLN A 63 0.31 -6.84 0.86
N THR A 64 1.36 -6.72 0.04
CA THR A 64 1.26 -6.60 -1.42
C THR A 64 1.57 -7.91 -2.15
N GLU A 65 1.86 -8.99 -1.43
CA GLU A 65 2.26 -10.30 -1.98
C GLU A 65 1.20 -10.87 -2.93
N ASP A 66 -0.07 -10.93 -2.53
CA ASP A 66 -1.17 -11.42 -3.39
C ASP A 66 -1.32 -10.59 -4.68
N ILE A 67 -1.06 -9.28 -4.61
CA ILE A 67 -1.14 -8.40 -5.79
C ILE A 67 0.05 -8.67 -6.72
N LEU A 68 1.24 -8.85 -6.14
CA LEU A 68 2.47 -9.17 -6.86
C LEU A 68 2.36 -10.52 -7.59
N GLU A 69 1.80 -11.53 -6.93
CA GLU A 69 1.50 -12.84 -7.55
C GLU A 69 0.57 -12.69 -8.77
N GLU A 70 -0.51 -11.92 -8.63
CA GLU A 70 -1.46 -11.72 -9.73
C GLU A 70 -0.85 -10.90 -10.88
N ILE A 71 0.02 -9.93 -10.58
CA ILE A 71 0.80 -9.19 -11.59
C ILE A 71 1.62 -10.16 -12.45
N PHE A 72 2.32 -11.11 -11.81
CA PHE A 72 3.14 -12.10 -12.52
C PHE A 72 2.28 -13.12 -13.28
N LYS A 73 1.17 -13.57 -12.69
CA LYS A 73 0.22 -14.48 -13.34
C LYS A 73 -0.39 -13.88 -14.61
N GLN A 74 -0.63 -12.57 -14.64
CA GLN A 74 -1.12 -11.85 -15.81
C GLN A 74 0.00 -11.38 -16.75
N GLU A 75 1.26 -11.81 -16.52
CA GLU A 75 2.43 -11.46 -17.32
C GLU A 75 2.64 -9.94 -17.49
N LYS A 76 2.21 -9.14 -16.50
CA LYS A 76 2.43 -7.70 -16.48
C LYS A 76 3.89 -7.41 -16.12
N LYS A 77 4.45 -6.32 -16.66
CA LYS A 77 5.78 -5.85 -16.24
C LYS A 77 5.70 -5.26 -14.83
N CYS A 78 6.49 -5.80 -13.91
CA CYS A 78 6.54 -5.35 -12.52
C CYS A 78 7.78 -4.48 -12.27
N PHE A 79 7.60 -3.33 -11.60
CA PHE A 79 8.67 -2.47 -11.13
C PHE A 79 8.57 -2.29 -9.62
N ILE A 80 9.72 -2.35 -8.93
CA ILE A 80 9.83 -2.10 -7.49
C ILE A 80 10.79 -0.94 -7.23
N PRO A 81 10.61 -0.17 -6.14
CA PRO A 81 11.60 0.80 -5.69
C PRO A 81 12.97 0.15 -5.44
N ARG A 82 14.05 0.85 -5.78
CA ARG A 82 15.43 0.44 -5.48
C ARG A 82 15.83 0.84 -4.07
#